data_AF-A0A8W8P3J5-F1
#
_entry.id   AF-A0A8W8P3J5-F1
#
_cell.length_a   1.000
_cell.length_b   1.000
_cell.length_c   1.000
_cell.angle_alpha   90.00
_cell.angle_beta   90.00
_cell.angle_gamma   90.00
#
_symmetry.space_group_name_H-M   'P 1'
#
loop_
_entity.id
_entity.type
_entity.pdbx_description
1 polymer ?
#
loop_
_entity_poly.entity_id
_entity_poly.type
_entity_poly.pdbx_seq_one_letter_code
_entity_poly.pdbx_strand_id
1 'polypeptide(L)'
;MISIRSPRKSVREAASPTANASFQELSSSESGDTEDSFHLQRPHSTKKKTPEDGQTPKASQKSKEKNKTPGTFSRNQPASVSAVRTPINGSGSVLKTQIQQILANQNEIIQQLNTVKKDVKEIKGEMEKRKLETNEPIQVPNRIRSAVKDAFLNGQQSNNLSWNCSKRFMDEENLELTDFIKKSVQGIAPEEKIEVINAAIKRYFTSQKEAENRQKKNKTEIHKKRQATYERKKEKLKRRKVMIEKKSGWSKEKKTKVHQFLQLPEAHKYMSSDEEVDNGFLSHPYSWESEDWRKIKDSLDKKFLETCPPRSKRLLAKRTRGSVKNQEPPNVDPTHSWVLNED
;
A
#
# COMPACT_ATOMS: atom_id res chain seq x y z
N MET A 1 -50.65 36.49 -63.17
CA MET A 1 -49.65 37.58 -63.03
C MET A 1 -49.63 37.97 -61.56
N ILE A 2 -48.82 37.31 -60.73
CA ILE A 2 -47.46 37.71 -60.31
C ILE A 2 -47.39 39.14 -59.76
N SER A 3 -47.35 39.21 -58.42
CA SER A 3 -46.49 40.08 -57.58
C SER A 3 -46.82 41.59 -57.63
N ILE A 4 -46.57 42.45 -56.65
CA ILE A 4 -45.52 42.52 -55.63
C ILE A 4 -46.07 43.41 -54.49
N ARG A 5 -45.97 43.00 -53.22
CA ARG A 5 -45.87 43.94 -52.09
C ARG A 5 -44.69 43.54 -51.21
N SER A 6 -43.62 44.33 -51.32
CA SER A 6 -42.50 44.48 -50.38
C SER A 6 -41.59 45.60 -50.93
N PRO A 7 -40.69 46.23 -50.15
CA PRO A 7 -40.35 46.02 -48.73
C PRO A 7 -40.21 47.34 -47.93
N ARG A 8 -40.16 47.27 -46.58
CA ARG A 8 -39.33 48.21 -45.80
C ARG A 8 -38.48 47.46 -44.76
N LYS A 9 -37.18 47.71 -44.87
CA LYS A 9 -36.00 47.22 -44.11
C LYS A 9 -36.10 47.64 -42.63
N SER A 10 -35.77 46.77 -41.67
CA SER A 10 -34.42 46.39 -41.17
C SER A 10 -33.65 47.53 -40.50
N VAL A 11 -33.45 47.44 -39.17
CA VAL A 11 -32.20 47.77 -38.48
C VAL A 11 -32.01 46.80 -37.32
N ARG A 12 -30.85 46.13 -37.31
CA ARG A 12 -30.26 45.41 -36.18
C ARG A 12 -29.78 46.42 -35.16
N GLU A 13 -29.90 46.12 -33.88
CA GLU A 13 -28.90 46.59 -32.92
C GLU A 13 -28.67 45.55 -31.83
N ALA A 14 -27.39 45.24 -31.66
CA ALA A 14 -26.84 44.39 -30.63
C ALA A 14 -25.99 45.30 -29.73
N ALA A 15 -26.18 45.23 -28.41
CA ALA A 15 -25.12 45.30 -27.40
C ALA A 15 -25.73 45.33 -25.98
N SER A 16 -25.32 44.34 -25.20
CA SER A 16 -25.09 44.26 -23.74
C SER A 16 -25.89 45.13 -22.76
N PRO A 17 -26.26 44.55 -21.61
CA PRO A 17 -25.43 44.86 -20.45
C PRO A 17 -24.92 43.62 -19.69
N THR A 18 -23.66 43.77 -19.30
CA THR A 18 -22.86 43.01 -18.36
C THR A 18 -23.61 42.76 -17.05
N ALA A 19 -23.96 41.50 -16.78
CA ALA A 19 -24.28 41.03 -15.44
C ALA A 19 -23.09 40.19 -14.94
N ASN A 20 -22.41 40.72 -13.93
CA ASN A 20 -21.37 40.06 -13.14
C ASN A 20 -21.95 38.78 -12.52
N ALA A 21 -21.74 37.64 -13.18
CA ALA A 21 -21.81 36.34 -12.55
C ALA A 21 -20.41 36.03 -12.01
N SER A 22 -20.25 36.15 -10.68
CA SER A 22 -19.11 35.58 -9.96
C SER A 22 -19.21 34.05 -10.04
N PHE A 23 -18.73 33.51 -11.15
CA PHE A 23 -18.56 32.10 -11.40
C PHE A 23 -17.26 31.69 -10.69
N GLN A 24 -17.38 31.01 -9.54
CA GLN A 24 -16.24 30.31 -8.97
C GLN A 24 -15.78 29.26 -9.98
N GLU A 25 -14.54 29.43 -10.43
CA GLU A 25 -13.87 28.54 -11.35
C GLU A 25 -13.99 27.08 -10.89
N LEU A 26 -14.33 26.24 -11.85
CA LEU A 26 -14.12 24.80 -11.77
C LEU A 26 -12.60 24.55 -11.75
N SER A 27 -12.02 24.57 -10.55
CA SER A 27 -10.71 23.97 -10.32
C SER A 27 -10.82 22.49 -10.68
N SER A 28 -10.06 22.11 -11.70
CA SER A 28 -9.67 20.74 -12.02
C SER A 28 -9.52 19.92 -10.75
N SER A 29 -10.38 18.91 -10.59
CA SER A 29 -10.29 17.96 -9.50
C SER A 29 -9.11 17.03 -9.77
N GLU A 30 -7.92 17.50 -9.42
CA GLU A 30 -6.72 16.68 -9.30
C GLU A 30 -7.04 15.60 -8.25
N SER A 31 -6.90 14.34 -8.65
CA SER A 31 -7.22 13.16 -7.86
C SER A 31 -6.50 13.19 -6.52
N GLY A 32 -7.22 13.49 -5.45
CA GLY A 32 -6.75 13.28 -4.10
C GLY A 32 -6.53 11.79 -3.87
N ASP A 33 -5.29 11.41 -3.62
CA ASP A 33 -4.92 10.08 -3.15
C ASP A 33 -5.61 9.83 -1.79
N THR A 34 -6.78 9.18 -1.85
CA THR A 34 -7.42 8.59 -0.69
C THR A 34 -6.59 7.40 -0.22
N GLU A 35 -6.10 7.51 1.01
CA GLU A 35 -5.39 6.46 1.73
C GLU A 35 -6.33 5.27 1.94
N ASP A 36 -5.99 4.14 1.33
CA ASP A 36 -6.09 2.82 1.95
C ASP A 36 -4.77 2.11 1.65
N SER A 37 -4.01 1.83 2.70
CA SER A 37 -2.71 1.19 2.65
C SER A 37 -2.86 -0.22 2.09
N PHE A 38 -2.52 -0.43 0.82
CA PHE A 38 -2.53 -1.75 0.19
C PHE A 38 -1.31 -2.55 0.63
N HIS A 39 -1.42 -3.26 1.76
CA HIS A 39 -0.53 -4.37 2.06
C HIS A 39 -1.06 -5.64 1.36
N LEU A 40 -0.75 -5.81 0.07
CA LEU A 40 -1.02 -7.08 -0.59
C LEU A 40 0.07 -8.09 -0.21
N GLN A 41 -0.31 -9.06 0.63
CA GLN A 41 0.39 -10.33 0.78
C GLN A 41 0.58 -10.99 -0.58
N ARG A 42 1.81 -11.46 -0.81
CA ARG A 42 2.23 -12.22 -2.00
C ARG A 42 1.66 -13.64 -1.89
N PRO A 43 0.91 -14.17 -2.87
CA PRO A 43 0.50 -15.57 -2.81
C PRO A 43 1.73 -16.47 -3.02
N HIS A 44 1.89 -17.43 -2.12
CA HIS A 44 2.88 -18.50 -2.20
C HIS A 44 2.58 -19.37 -3.44
N SER A 45 3.55 -19.48 -4.33
CA SER A 45 3.53 -20.43 -5.44
C SER A 45 3.72 -21.85 -4.90
N THR A 46 2.65 -22.63 -4.83
CA THR A 46 2.72 -24.08 -4.68
C THR A 46 3.05 -24.69 -6.05
N LYS A 47 4.30 -25.15 -6.22
CA LYS A 47 4.72 -25.95 -7.38
C LYS A 47 4.02 -27.31 -7.35
N LYS A 48 3.19 -27.56 -8.36
CA LYS A 48 2.59 -28.86 -8.67
C LYS A 48 3.66 -29.75 -9.31
N LYS A 49 3.87 -30.95 -8.76
CA LYS A 49 4.67 -32.05 -9.33
C LYS A 49 3.89 -32.75 -10.43
N THR A 50 4.58 -33.12 -11.51
CA THR A 50 4.47 -34.45 -12.15
C THR A 50 5.70 -34.74 -13.04
N PRO A 51 6.00 -36.03 -13.34
CA PRO A 51 7.34 -36.56 -13.61
C PRO A 51 7.60 -36.92 -15.09
N GLU A 52 8.87 -37.13 -15.47
CA GLU A 52 9.41 -38.43 -15.90
C GLU A 52 10.89 -38.33 -16.37
N ASP A 53 11.67 -39.29 -15.86
CA ASP A 53 12.79 -40.08 -16.41
C ASP A 53 13.87 -39.57 -17.37
N GLY A 54 15.11 -39.99 -17.04
CA GLY A 54 16.25 -40.04 -17.95
C GLY A 54 17.63 -39.99 -17.25
N GLN A 55 18.10 -41.12 -16.69
CA GLN A 55 19.51 -41.34 -16.32
C GLN A 55 20.39 -41.45 -17.58
N THR A 56 21.56 -40.83 -17.71
CA THR A 56 22.87 -41.35 -17.22
C THR A 56 24.01 -40.35 -17.51
N PRO A 57 25.21 -40.50 -16.91
CA PRO A 57 26.17 -39.41 -16.65
C PRO A 57 27.44 -39.43 -17.52
N LYS A 58 28.17 -38.30 -17.56
CA LYS A 58 29.61 -38.27 -17.84
C LYS A 58 30.35 -37.21 -17.02
N ALA A 59 31.34 -37.69 -16.27
CA ALA A 59 32.43 -36.94 -15.67
C ALA A 59 33.57 -36.73 -16.67
N SER A 60 34.31 -35.61 -16.60
CA SER A 60 35.76 -35.60 -16.28
C SER A 60 36.45 -34.26 -16.53
N GLN A 61 37.39 -33.96 -15.61
CA GLN A 61 38.59 -33.11 -15.71
C GLN A 61 38.36 -31.57 -15.72
N LYS A 62 39.15 -30.75 -15.01
CA LYS A 62 40.61 -30.80 -14.86
C LYS A 62 41.10 -29.91 -13.69
N SER A 63 42.09 -30.40 -12.97
CA SER A 63 42.88 -29.72 -11.93
C SER A 63 44.20 -29.16 -12.49
N LYS A 64 44.67 -27.98 -12.03
CA LYS A 64 46.06 -27.68 -11.56
C LYS A 64 46.31 -26.18 -11.32
N GLU A 65 46.55 -25.84 -10.05
CA GLU A 65 47.80 -25.28 -9.48
C GLU A 65 48.46 -24.02 -10.11
N LYS A 66 48.61 -22.94 -9.31
CA LYS A 66 49.89 -22.22 -9.09
C LYS A 66 49.82 -21.08 -8.03
N ASN A 67 50.93 -20.95 -7.33
CA ASN A 67 51.29 -20.10 -6.19
C ASN A 67 51.14 -18.57 -6.37
N LYS A 68 50.95 -17.85 -5.25
CA LYS A 68 51.87 -16.80 -4.73
C LYS A 68 51.31 -16.06 -3.49
N THR A 69 52.08 -16.08 -2.40
CA THR A 69 52.11 -15.10 -1.29
C THR A 69 52.85 -13.83 -1.73
N PRO A 70 52.64 -12.65 -1.09
CA PRO A 70 53.47 -12.26 0.07
C PRO A 70 52.77 -11.36 1.13
N GLY A 71 53.37 -11.20 2.32
CA GLY A 71 53.05 -10.07 3.21
C GLY A 71 53.27 -10.31 4.72
N THR A 72 54.52 -10.15 5.16
CA THR A 72 55.08 -10.29 6.53
C THR A 72 54.77 -9.09 7.45
N PHE A 73 54.65 -9.30 8.77
CA PHE A 73 55.22 -8.47 9.88
C PHE A 73 55.05 -9.24 11.22
N SER A 74 56.08 -9.95 11.70
CA SER A 74 57.10 -9.56 12.70
C SER A 74 56.59 -9.43 14.16
N ARG A 75 57.02 -10.33 15.06
CA ARG A 75 57.47 -9.98 16.43
C ARG A 75 58.23 -11.13 17.14
N ASN A 76 59.52 -10.88 17.34
CA ASN A 76 60.44 -11.23 18.43
C ASN A 76 60.37 -12.62 19.13
N GLN A 77 61.48 -13.35 19.04
CA GLN A 77 61.94 -14.28 20.09
C GLN A 77 62.61 -13.50 21.24
N PRO A 78 62.87 -14.14 22.40
CA PRO A 78 64.19 -14.79 22.53
C PRO A 78 64.21 -16.15 23.27
N ALA A 79 65.18 -16.95 22.84
CA ALA A 79 66.14 -17.76 23.60
C ALA A 79 65.69 -18.99 24.42
N SER A 80 66.38 -20.08 24.10
CA SER A 80 66.48 -21.37 24.76
C SER A 80 66.89 -21.30 26.24
N VAL A 81 66.30 -22.16 27.07
CA VAL A 81 66.93 -22.59 28.33
C VAL A 81 66.77 -24.10 28.49
N SER A 82 67.86 -24.70 28.93
CA SER A 82 68.22 -26.12 28.98
C SER A 82 67.22 -27.08 29.59
N ALA A 83 67.21 -28.29 29.03
CA ALA A 83 66.64 -29.47 29.64
C ALA A 83 67.36 -29.82 30.95
N VAL A 84 66.60 -29.90 32.04
CA VAL A 84 66.98 -30.57 33.28
C VAL A 84 65.94 -31.66 33.56
N ARG A 85 66.35 -32.92 33.39
CA ARG A 85 65.77 -34.11 34.05
C ARG A 85 66.21 -34.02 35.53
N THR A 86 65.47 -34.29 36.61
CA THR A 86 64.36 -35.19 37.03
C THR A 86 64.01 -34.75 38.49
N PRO A 87 63.09 -35.34 39.31
CA PRO A 87 62.30 -36.56 39.16
C PRO A 87 60.79 -36.41 39.39
N ILE A 88 60.09 -37.48 39.00
CA ILE A 88 58.69 -37.77 39.31
C ILE A 88 58.58 -38.02 40.82
N ASN A 89 57.77 -37.23 41.53
CA ASN A 89 56.93 -37.64 42.67
C ASN A 89 56.16 -36.41 43.22
N GLY A 90 54.87 -36.31 42.89
CA GLY A 90 53.97 -35.27 43.41
C GLY A 90 52.95 -34.67 42.41
N SER A 91 53.03 -35.03 41.13
CA SER A 91 52.34 -34.31 40.03
C SER A 91 50.82 -34.60 39.90
N GLY A 92 50.31 -35.65 40.54
CA GLY A 92 48.91 -36.07 40.40
C GLY A 92 47.88 -35.14 41.05
N SER A 93 48.25 -34.42 42.12
CA SER A 93 47.31 -33.49 42.78
C SER A 93 47.22 -32.16 42.05
N VAL A 94 48.36 -31.60 41.62
CA VAL A 94 48.43 -30.30 40.93
C VAL A 94 47.68 -30.35 39.60
N LEU A 95 47.85 -31.43 38.82
CA LEU A 95 47.14 -31.60 37.55
C LEU A 95 45.61 -31.76 37.77
N LYS A 96 45.21 -32.46 38.84
CA LYS A 96 43.79 -32.59 39.22
C LYS A 96 43.19 -31.26 39.64
N THR A 97 43.91 -30.46 40.41
CA THR A 97 43.49 -29.10 40.82
C THR A 97 43.36 -28.18 39.59
N GLN A 98 44.31 -28.26 38.65
CA GLN A 98 44.26 -27.47 37.43
C GLN A 98 43.08 -27.87 36.53
N ILE A 99 42.78 -29.16 36.40
CA ILE A 99 41.61 -29.66 35.66
C ILE A 99 40.31 -29.22 36.33
N GLN A 100 40.22 -29.28 37.67
CA GLN A 100 39.04 -28.79 38.40
C GLN A 100 38.82 -27.29 38.19
N GLN A 101 39.89 -26.50 38.17
CA GLN A 101 39.81 -25.07 37.93
C GLN A 101 39.37 -24.75 36.49
N ILE A 102 39.83 -25.53 35.50
CA ILE A 102 39.36 -25.41 34.11
C ILE A 102 37.87 -25.75 34.01
N LEU A 103 37.40 -26.81 34.68
CA LEU A 103 35.98 -27.19 34.69
C LEU A 103 35.10 -26.13 35.38
N ALA A 104 35.58 -25.55 36.48
CA ALA A 104 34.88 -24.45 37.15
C ALA A 104 34.75 -23.23 36.23
N ASN A 105 35.84 -22.82 35.57
CA ASN A 105 35.82 -21.72 34.61
C ASN A 105 34.90 -22.00 33.41
N GLN A 106 34.89 -23.24 32.89
CA GLN A 106 33.98 -23.62 31.80
C GLN A 106 32.51 -23.53 32.23
N ASN A 107 32.18 -23.96 33.45
CA ASN A 107 30.83 -23.84 33.98
C ASN A 107 30.41 -22.37 34.16
N GLU A 108 31.32 -21.51 34.60
CA GLU A 108 31.07 -20.07 34.72
C GLU A 108 30.80 -19.43 33.35
N ILE A 109 31.62 -19.75 32.33
CA ILE A 109 31.43 -19.28 30.96
C ILE A 109 30.07 -19.73 30.40
N ILE A 110 29.69 -20.98 30.64
CA ILE A 110 28.39 -21.51 30.19
C ILE A 110 27.23 -20.77 30.88
N GLN A 111 27.34 -20.45 32.16
CA GLN A 111 26.33 -19.67 32.87
C GLN A 111 26.21 -18.25 32.30
N GLN A 112 27.33 -17.57 32.06
CA GLN A 112 27.35 -16.24 31.45
C GLN A 112 26.72 -16.26 30.05
N LEU A 113 27.03 -17.27 29.23
CA LEU A 113 26.42 -17.44 27.90
C LEU A 113 24.90 -17.65 27.97
N ASN A 114 24.42 -18.39 28.97
CA ASN A 114 22.98 -18.58 29.17
C ASN A 114 22.28 -17.28 29.58
N THR A 115 22.90 -16.45 30.42
CA THR A 115 22.41 -15.12 30.78
C THR A 115 22.33 -14.22 29.55
N VAL A 116 23.42 -14.10 28.78
CA VAL A 116 23.43 -13.29 27.54
C VAL A 116 22.37 -13.76 26.54
N LYS A 117 22.17 -15.08 26.40
CA LYS A 117 21.14 -15.63 25.52
C LYS A 117 19.73 -15.29 25.99
N LYS A 118 19.49 -15.20 27.30
CA LYS A 118 18.23 -14.74 27.89
C LYS A 118 18.01 -13.26 27.59
N ASP A 119 19.02 -12.43 27.82
CA ASP A 119 18.95 -10.97 27.59
C ASP A 119 18.72 -10.67 26.10
N VAL A 120 19.38 -11.38 25.19
CA VAL A 120 19.15 -11.23 23.74
C VAL A 120 17.71 -11.61 23.36
N LYS A 121 17.15 -12.66 23.97
CA LYS A 121 15.73 -13.03 23.74
C LYS A 121 14.77 -11.98 24.28
N GLU A 122 15.07 -11.42 25.44
CA GLU A 122 14.27 -10.37 26.09
C GLU A 122 14.31 -9.08 25.27
N ILE A 123 15.49 -8.60 24.91
CA ILE A 123 15.69 -7.44 24.02
C ILE A 123 14.96 -7.64 22.69
N LYS A 124 15.03 -8.84 22.11
CA LYS A 124 14.31 -9.16 20.87
C LYS A 124 12.79 -9.13 21.08
N GLY A 125 12.29 -9.66 22.19
CA GLY A 125 10.87 -9.62 22.56
C GLY A 125 10.37 -8.20 22.79
N GLU A 126 11.15 -7.37 23.49
CA GLU A 126 10.85 -5.96 23.72
C GLU A 126 10.86 -5.15 22.41
N MET A 127 11.81 -5.41 21.52
CA MET A 127 11.82 -4.78 20.19
C MET A 127 10.55 -5.13 19.40
N GLU A 128 10.10 -6.37 19.42
CA GLU A 128 8.87 -6.77 18.73
C GLU A 128 7.62 -6.17 19.39
N LYS A 129 7.57 -6.05 20.73
CA LYS A 129 6.50 -5.34 21.44
C LYS A 129 6.47 -3.85 21.08
N ARG A 130 7.61 -3.16 21.07
CA ARG A 130 7.71 -1.75 20.65
C ARG A 130 7.32 -1.54 19.19
N LYS A 131 7.63 -2.49 18.29
CA LYS A 131 7.14 -2.47 16.91
C LYS A 131 5.62 -2.59 16.84
N LEU A 132 5.01 -3.41 17.70
CA LEU A 132 3.56 -3.59 17.75
C LEU A 132 2.82 -2.36 18.34
N GLU A 133 3.35 -1.75 19.39
CA GLU A 133 2.76 -0.56 20.03
C GLU A 133 2.86 0.71 19.17
N THR A 134 3.86 0.82 18.29
CA THR A 134 4.04 1.95 17.36
C THR A 134 3.24 1.83 16.05
N ASN A 135 2.38 0.81 15.91
CA ASN A 135 1.65 0.55 14.67
C ASN A 135 0.31 1.31 14.52
N GLU A 136 -0.09 2.16 15.46
CA GLU A 136 -1.18 3.09 15.12
C GLU A 136 -0.70 4.00 13.98
N PRO A 137 -1.34 3.95 12.80
CA PRO A 137 -0.89 4.74 11.68
C PRO A 137 -1.00 6.21 12.05
N ILE A 138 0.14 6.90 12.21
CA ILE A 138 0.18 8.34 12.50
C ILE A 138 -0.76 9.04 11.52
N GLN A 139 -1.82 9.66 12.03
CA GLN A 139 -2.79 10.33 11.18
C GLN A 139 -2.17 11.61 10.66
N VAL A 140 -2.02 11.74 9.35
CA VAL A 140 -1.41 12.92 8.72
C VAL A 140 -2.52 13.83 8.18
N PRO A 141 -2.68 15.05 8.72
CA PRO A 141 -3.68 16.00 8.22
C PRO A 141 -3.47 16.37 6.74
N ASN A 142 -4.56 16.62 6.00
CA ASN A 142 -4.49 16.99 4.57
C ASN A 142 -3.60 18.21 4.32
N ARG A 143 -3.66 19.21 5.21
CA ARG A 143 -2.82 20.42 5.12
C ARG A 143 -1.34 20.08 5.07
N ILE A 144 -0.88 19.13 5.89
CA ILE A 144 0.52 18.68 5.93
C ILE A 144 0.87 17.89 4.66
N ARG A 145 -0.05 17.05 4.17
CA ARG A 145 0.14 16.30 2.92
C ARG A 145 0.33 17.23 1.72
N SER A 146 -0.50 18.26 1.59
CA SER A 146 -0.36 19.28 0.55
C SER A 146 0.94 20.06 0.71
N ALA A 147 1.27 20.51 1.92
CA ALA A 147 2.50 21.26 2.17
C ALA A 147 3.76 20.46 1.80
N VAL A 148 3.80 19.15 2.08
CA VAL A 148 4.91 18.26 1.67
C VAL A 148 5.01 18.17 0.15
N LYS A 149 3.89 18.03 -0.56
CA LYS A 149 3.86 17.98 -2.03
C LYS A 149 4.40 19.28 -2.62
N ASP A 150 3.93 20.42 -2.13
CA ASP A 150 4.32 21.74 -2.61
C ASP A 150 5.81 22.00 -2.33
N ALA A 151 6.27 21.69 -1.11
CA ALA A 151 7.68 21.81 -0.75
C ALA A 151 8.57 20.89 -1.59
N PHE A 152 8.13 19.69 -1.93
CA PHE A 152 8.87 18.80 -2.83
C PHE A 152 9.02 19.42 -4.22
N LEU A 153 7.91 19.90 -4.81
CA LEU A 153 7.92 20.54 -6.13
C LEU A 153 8.81 21.79 -6.13
N ASN A 154 8.72 22.61 -5.10
CA ASN A 154 9.55 23.81 -4.94
C ASN A 154 11.04 23.44 -4.79
N GLY A 155 11.36 22.39 -4.02
CA GLY A 155 12.72 21.90 -3.86
C GLY A 155 13.33 21.46 -5.20
N GLN A 156 12.56 20.75 -6.02
CA GLN A 156 13.01 20.30 -7.34
C GLN A 156 13.14 21.46 -8.34
N GLN A 157 12.16 22.37 -8.39
CA GLN A 157 12.09 23.40 -9.43
C GLN A 157 12.90 24.66 -9.10
N SER A 158 12.85 25.11 -7.85
CA SER A 158 13.47 26.38 -7.43
C SER A 158 14.88 26.20 -6.90
N ASN A 159 15.16 25.06 -6.26
CA ASN A 159 16.44 24.79 -5.60
C ASN A 159 17.28 23.70 -6.28
N ASN A 160 16.81 23.14 -7.41
CA ASN A 160 17.46 22.06 -8.16
C ASN A 160 17.83 20.84 -7.28
N LEU A 161 17.07 20.60 -6.22
CA LEU A 161 17.29 19.47 -5.32
C LEU A 161 16.76 18.20 -5.97
N SER A 162 17.58 17.15 -5.96
CA SER A 162 17.22 15.88 -6.58
C SER A 162 16.74 14.86 -5.55
N TRP A 163 15.96 13.90 -6.03
CA TRP A 163 15.47 12.77 -5.24
C TRP A 163 15.81 11.47 -5.94
N ASN A 164 16.54 10.58 -5.26
CA ASN A 164 16.83 9.24 -5.72
C ASN A 164 15.87 8.21 -5.08
N CYS A 165 14.91 7.73 -5.87
CA CYS A 165 13.95 6.69 -5.45
C CYS A 165 14.60 5.32 -5.16
N SER A 166 15.86 5.11 -5.54
CA SER A 166 16.60 3.88 -5.23
C SER A 166 17.11 3.88 -3.78
N LYS A 167 17.32 5.06 -3.21
CA LYS A 167 17.81 5.25 -1.84
C LYS A 167 16.66 5.48 -0.85
N ARG A 168 16.97 5.40 0.44
CA ARG A 168 16.04 5.76 1.52
C ARG A 168 15.98 7.28 1.65
N PHE A 169 14.94 7.77 2.32
CA PHE A 169 14.73 9.21 2.45
C PHE A 169 15.74 9.94 3.35
N MET A 170 16.34 9.21 4.30
CA MET A 170 17.39 9.74 5.17
C MET A 170 18.80 9.40 4.67
N ASP A 171 18.93 8.86 3.45
CA ASP A 171 20.26 8.62 2.86
C ASP A 171 20.86 9.95 2.38
N GLU A 172 22.19 10.04 2.34
CA GLU A 172 22.95 11.26 2.01
C GLU A 172 22.46 11.96 0.72
N GLU A 173 22.18 11.18 -0.33
CA GLU A 173 21.69 11.68 -1.63
C GLU A 173 20.30 12.34 -1.56
N ASN A 174 19.50 12.01 -0.55
CA ASN A 174 18.12 12.47 -0.37
C ASN A 174 17.96 13.42 0.82
N LEU A 175 19.01 13.57 1.63
CA LEU A 175 18.98 14.29 2.90
C LEU A 175 18.69 15.78 2.67
N GLU A 176 19.32 16.39 1.69
CA GLU A 176 19.17 17.81 1.39
C GLU A 176 17.73 18.18 1.02
N LEU A 177 17.10 17.41 0.12
CA LEU A 177 15.69 17.61 -0.23
C LEU A 177 14.76 17.32 0.96
N THR A 178 15.06 16.29 1.74
CA THR A 178 14.27 15.93 2.92
C THR A 178 14.30 17.02 3.98
N ASP A 179 15.48 17.57 4.27
CA ASP A 179 15.66 18.68 5.21
C ASP A 179 15.02 19.96 4.69
N PHE A 180 15.11 20.22 3.39
CA PHE A 180 14.41 21.35 2.76
C PHE A 180 12.89 21.25 2.94
N ILE A 181 12.30 20.08 2.65
CA ILE A 181 10.86 19.85 2.82
C ILE A 181 10.47 19.98 4.28
N LYS A 182 11.24 19.38 5.19
CA LYS A 182 10.97 19.45 6.63
C LYS A 182 10.95 20.89 7.12
N LYS A 183 11.95 21.70 6.78
CA LYS A 183 12.01 23.14 7.14
C LYS A 183 10.86 23.93 6.52
N SER A 184 10.53 23.67 5.25
CA SER A 184 9.44 24.36 4.55
C SER A 184 8.07 24.07 5.18
N VAL A 185 7.80 22.80 5.50
CA VAL A 185 6.54 22.39 6.15
C VAL A 185 6.46 22.91 7.57
N GLN A 186 7.56 22.90 8.33
CA GLN A 186 7.62 23.52 9.67
C GLN A 186 7.39 25.03 9.63
N GLY A 187 7.80 25.72 8.56
CA GLY A 187 7.49 27.14 8.37
C GLY A 187 5.98 27.40 8.14
N ILE A 188 5.28 26.45 7.50
CA ILE A 188 3.84 26.55 7.21
C ILE A 188 2.97 26.09 8.38
N ALA A 189 3.43 25.08 9.13
CA ALA A 189 2.74 24.49 10.27
C ALA A 189 3.71 24.28 11.44
N PRO A 190 4.14 25.37 12.11
CA PRO A 190 5.09 25.30 13.23
C PRO A 190 4.53 24.54 14.45
N GLU A 191 3.20 24.48 14.58
CA GLU A 191 2.48 23.78 15.64
C GLU A 191 2.51 22.25 15.52
N GLU A 192 2.82 21.72 14.33
CA GLU A 192 2.68 20.30 14.05
C GLU A 192 3.88 19.50 14.58
N LYS A 193 3.62 18.32 15.14
CA LYS A 193 4.68 17.42 15.63
C LYS A 193 5.59 17.00 14.48
N ILE A 194 6.90 17.02 14.72
CA ILE A 194 7.92 16.59 13.75
C ILE A 194 7.67 15.17 13.25
N GLU A 195 7.12 14.29 14.10
CA GLU A 195 6.77 12.92 13.75
C GLU A 195 5.68 12.84 12.66
N VAL A 196 4.68 13.73 12.70
CA VAL A 196 3.62 13.82 11.70
C VAL A 196 4.19 14.29 10.37
N ILE A 197 5.08 15.28 10.40
CA ILE A 197 5.79 15.79 9.22
C ILE A 197 6.66 14.68 8.61
N ASN A 198 7.46 13.98 9.41
CA ASN A 198 8.28 12.85 8.95
C ASN A 198 7.43 11.71 8.37
N ALA A 199 6.28 11.42 8.98
CA ALA A 199 5.34 10.43 8.47
C ALA A 199 4.77 10.85 7.11
N ALA A 200 4.40 12.13 6.95
CA ALA A 200 3.92 12.70 5.69
C ALA A 200 4.98 12.62 4.57
N ILE A 201 6.22 13.03 4.87
CA ILE A 201 7.36 12.95 3.96
C ILE A 201 7.60 11.50 3.52
N LYS A 202 7.65 10.57 4.48
CA LYS A 202 7.85 9.14 4.20
C LYS A 202 6.74 8.57 3.32
N ARG A 203 5.46 8.91 3.59
CA ARG A 203 4.31 8.50 2.75
C ARG A 203 4.44 9.05 1.34
N TYR A 204 4.74 10.33 1.19
CA TYR A 204 4.89 10.98 -0.11
C TYR A 204 6.01 10.33 -0.93
N PHE A 205 7.18 10.10 -0.34
CA PHE A 205 8.30 9.46 -1.02
C PHE A 205 8.05 7.99 -1.37
N THR A 206 7.33 7.27 -0.52
CA THR A 206 6.90 5.91 -0.84
C THR A 206 5.97 5.93 -2.05
N SER A 207 5.02 6.87 -2.12
CA SER A 207 4.15 7.04 -3.29
C SER A 207 4.94 7.36 -4.56
N GLN A 208 5.93 8.27 -4.49
CA GLN A 208 6.80 8.60 -5.64
C GLN A 208 7.60 7.37 -6.13
N LYS A 209 8.21 6.63 -5.21
CA LYS A 209 8.94 5.39 -5.52
C LYS A 209 8.03 4.34 -6.15
N GLU A 210 6.81 4.19 -5.66
CA GLU A 210 5.82 3.28 -6.24
C GLU A 210 5.36 3.73 -7.62
N ALA A 211 5.19 5.03 -7.84
CA ALA A 211 4.86 5.60 -9.13
C ALA A 211 5.95 5.31 -10.17
N GLU A 212 7.22 5.58 -9.84
CA GLU A 212 8.35 5.28 -10.72
C GLU A 212 8.47 3.77 -10.99
N ASN A 213 8.30 2.93 -9.97
CA ASN A 213 8.30 1.48 -10.14
C ASN A 213 7.16 0.99 -11.04
N ARG A 214 5.98 1.62 -10.98
CA ARG A 214 4.85 1.33 -11.88
C ARG A 214 5.15 1.74 -13.32
N GLN A 215 5.77 2.90 -13.51
CA GLN A 215 6.22 3.37 -14.82
C GLN A 215 7.27 2.43 -15.42
N LYS A 216 8.32 2.07 -14.67
CA LYS A 216 9.36 1.10 -15.10
C LYS A 216 8.78 -0.25 -15.52
N LYS A 217 7.70 -0.70 -14.87
CA LYS A 217 7.03 -1.97 -15.17
C LYS A 217 5.94 -1.85 -16.25
N ASN A 218 5.72 -0.67 -16.85
CA ASN A 218 4.62 -0.40 -17.78
C ASN A 218 3.23 -0.78 -17.23
N LYS A 219 3.01 -0.62 -15.91
CA LYS A 219 1.76 -0.98 -15.21
C LYS A 219 0.88 0.22 -14.86
N THR A 220 1.22 1.42 -15.32
CA THR A 220 0.50 2.66 -15.01
C THR A 220 -0.97 2.59 -15.44
N GLU A 221 -1.24 2.17 -16.68
CA GLU A 221 -2.61 2.08 -17.20
C GLU A 221 -3.44 1.01 -16.49
N ILE A 222 -2.84 -0.14 -16.16
CA ILE A 222 -3.50 -1.18 -15.36
C ILE A 222 -3.89 -0.64 -13.98
N HIS A 223 -3.00 0.12 -13.34
CA HIS A 223 -3.28 0.73 -12.05
C HIS A 223 -4.41 1.76 -12.14
N LYS A 224 -4.37 2.67 -13.13
CA LYS A 224 -5.46 3.64 -13.35
C LYS A 224 -6.81 2.96 -13.54
N LYS A 225 -6.88 1.90 -14.37
CA LYS A 225 -8.10 1.10 -14.57
C LYS A 225 -8.60 0.46 -13.27
N ARG A 226 -7.68 -0.07 -12.44
CA ARG A 226 -8.03 -0.65 -11.12
C ARG A 226 -8.56 0.41 -10.17
N GLN A 227 -7.91 1.57 -10.08
CA GLN A 227 -8.33 2.69 -9.23
C GLN A 227 -9.69 3.22 -9.65
N ALA A 228 -9.91 3.44 -10.95
CA ALA A 228 -11.20 3.86 -11.50
C ALA A 228 -12.31 2.84 -11.17
N THR A 229 -12.01 1.54 -11.27
CA THR A 229 -12.95 0.47 -10.88
C THR A 229 -13.26 0.50 -9.39
N TYR A 230 -12.26 0.69 -8.55
CA TYR A 230 -12.42 0.78 -7.10
C TYR A 230 -13.26 1.98 -6.68
N GLU A 231 -12.96 3.18 -7.22
CA GLU A 231 -13.74 4.39 -6.96
C GLU A 231 -15.19 4.24 -7.40
N ARG A 232 -15.44 3.63 -8.56
CA ARG A 232 -16.81 3.32 -9.01
C ARG A 232 -17.55 2.40 -8.02
N LYS A 233 -16.88 1.38 -7.48
CA LYS A 233 -17.46 0.49 -6.47
C LYS A 233 -17.77 1.25 -5.18
N LYS A 234 -16.85 2.08 -4.69
CA LYS A 234 -17.08 2.95 -3.50
C LYS A 234 -18.26 3.90 -3.71
N GLU A 235 -18.35 4.52 -4.88
CA GLU A 235 -19.45 5.44 -5.20
C GLU A 235 -20.81 4.72 -5.26
N LYS A 236 -20.87 3.51 -5.84
CA LYS A 236 -22.09 2.66 -5.79
C LYS A 236 -22.49 2.35 -4.34
N LEU A 237 -21.54 1.94 -3.51
CA LEU A 237 -21.76 1.67 -2.10
C LEU A 237 -22.32 2.91 -1.38
N LYS A 238 -21.70 4.08 -1.58
CA LYS A 238 -22.12 5.35 -0.99
C LYS A 238 -23.55 5.70 -1.39
N ARG A 239 -23.90 5.60 -2.67
CA ARG A 239 -25.28 5.85 -3.15
C ARG A 239 -26.28 4.93 -2.47
N ARG A 240 -25.98 3.63 -2.41
CA ARG A 240 -26.86 2.62 -1.81
C ARG A 240 -27.05 2.84 -0.31
N LYS A 241 -26.00 3.22 0.44
CA LYS A 241 -26.11 3.62 1.84
C LYS A 241 -27.15 4.72 2.04
N VAL A 242 -27.08 5.78 1.25
CA VAL A 242 -28.03 6.91 1.33
C VAL A 242 -29.44 6.50 0.90
N MET A 243 -29.58 5.57 -0.04
CA MET A 243 -30.90 5.17 -0.55
C MET A 243 -31.67 4.23 0.38
N ILE A 244 -31.03 3.51 1.30
CA ILE A 244 -31.72 2.63 2.26
C ILE A 244 -32.76 3.43 3.06
N GLU A 245 -32.37 4.59 3.57
CA GLU A 245 -33.27 5.44 4.36
C GLU A 245 -34.47 5.91 3.53
N LYS A 246 -34.21 6.29 2.28
CA LYS A 246 -35.22 6.78 1.34
C LYS A 246 -36.10 5.68 0.74
N LYS A 247 -35.79 4.40 0.96
CA LYS A 247 -36.55 3.30 0.40
C LYS A 247 -37.85 3.10 1.17
N SER A 248 -38.98 3.31 0.51
CA SER A 248 -40.31 2.96 1.03
C SER A 248 -40.64 1.49 0.78
N GLY A 249 -41.48 0.90 1.63
CA GLY A 249 -41.97 -0.48 1.48
C GLY A 249 -41.02 -1.58 1.94
N TRP A 250 -39.90 -1.25 2.59
CA TRP A 250 -39.07 -2.23 3.29
C TRP A 250 -39.36 -2.20 4.79
N SER A 251 -39.42 -3.38 5.42
CA SER A 251 -39.52 -3.50 6.87
C SER A 251 -38.29 -2.88 7.55
N LYS A 252 -38.45 -2.44 8.81
CA LYS A 252 -37.33 -1.89 9.61
C LYS A 252 -36.20 -2.90 9.72
N GLU A 253 -36.53 -4.17 9.98
CA GLU A 253 -35.56 -5.28 10.04
C GLU A 253 -34.75 -5.42 8.75
N LYS A 254 -35.42 -5.40 7.59
CA LYS A 254 -34.75 -5.49 6.29
C LYS A 254 -33.81 -4.29 6.07
N LYS A 255 -34.24 -3.08 6.41
CA LYS A 255 -33.39 -1.88 6.32
C LYS A 255 -32.15 -2.02 7.20
N THR A 256 -32.33 -2.41 8.47
CA THR A 256 -31.23 -2.59 9.42
C THR A 256 -30.24 -3.65 8.95
N LYS A 257 -30.72 -4.83 8.53
CA LYS A 257 -29.87 -5.92 7.99
C LYS A 257 -29.01 -5.47 6.82
N VAL A 258 -29.61 -4.78 5.84
CA VAL A 258 -28.88 -4.28 4.67
C VAL A 258 -27.95 -3.12 5.04
N HIS A 259 -28.37 -2.22 5.94
CA HIS A 259 -27.55 -1.11 6.39
C HIS A 259 -26.29 -1.59 7.13
N GLN A 260 -26.42 -2.55 8.05
CA GLN A 260 -25.29 -3.17 8.75
C GLN A 260 -24.28 -3.76 7.76
N PHE A 261 -24.75 -4.53 6.78
CA PHE A 261 -23.89 -5.10 5.75
C PHE A 261 -23.15 -4.02 4.93
N LEU A 262 -23.86 -2.96 4.51
CA LEU A 262 -23.21 -1.89 3.74
C LEU A 262 -22.19 -1.10 4.57
N GLN A 263 -22.32 -1.06 5.89
CA GLN A 263 -21.37 -0.37 6.77
C GLN A 263 -20.02 -1.09 6.92
N LEU A 264 -19.92 -2.35 6.50
CA LEU A 264 -18.66 -3.09 6.54
C LEU A 264 -17.57 -2.36 5.74
N PRO A 265 -16.32 -2.28 6.24
CA PRO A 265 -15.20 -1.61 5.54
C PRO A 265 -15.00 -2.16 4.11
N GLU A 266 -15.23 -3.46 3.95
CA GLU A 266 -15.02 -4.17 2.68
C GLU A 266 -16.29 -4.32 1.83
N ALA A 267 -17.40 -3.67 2.20
CA ALA A 267 -18.67 -3.76 1.47
C ALA A 267 -18.54 -3.39 -0.02
N HIS A 268 -17.56 -2.56 -0.38
CA HIS A 268 -17.27 -2.18 -1.76
C HIS A 268 -16.88 -3.40 -2.63
N LYS A 269 -16.33 -4.47 -2.05
CA LYS A 269 -15.98 -5.71 -2.76
C LYS A 269 -17.22 -6.42 -3.33
N TYR A 270 -18.38 -6.21 -2.72
CA TYR A 270 -19.67 -6.80 -3.13
C TYR A 270 -20.45 -5.99 -4.17
N MET A 271 -19.84 -4.89 -4.64
CA MET A 271 -20.40 -4.06 -5.70
C MET A 271 -19.98 -4.63 -7.06
N SER A 272 -20.93 -4.68 -8.01
CA SER A 272 -20.67 -5.19 -9.36
C SER A 272 -19.52 -4.45 -10.05
N SER A 273 -18.75 -5.18 -10.85
CA SER A 273 -17.67 -4.60 -11.67
C SER A 273 -18.26 -3.88 -12.87
N ASP A 274 -17.87 -2.61 -13.08
CA ASP A 274 -18.23 -1.84 -14.27
C ASP A 274 -17.07 -1.87 -15.27
N GLU A 275 -17.35 -2.36 -16.48
CA GLU A 275 -16.46 -2.31 -17.65
C GLU A 275 -16.89 -1.15 -18.54
N GLU A 276 -15.94 -0.35 -19.01
CA GLU A 276 -16.21 0.82 -19.85
C GLU A 276 -16.46 0.37 -21.29
N VAL A 277 -17.52 0.89 -21.89
CA VAL A 277 -17.89 0.66 -23.31
C VAL A 277 -18.26 1.99 -23.95
N ASP A 278 -18.25 2.06 -25.29
CA ASP A 278 -18.46 3.31 -26.04
C ASP A 278 -19.69 4.11 -25.61
N ASN A 279 -20.76 3.42 -25.20
CA ASN A 279 -22.03 4.02 -24.77
C ASN A 279 -22.31 3.97 -23.26
N GLY A 280 -21.28 3.85 -22.43
CA GLY A 280 -21.40 3.88 -20.97
C GLY A 280 -20.64 2.76 -20.27
N PHE A 281 -21.34 1.98 -19.44
CA PHE A 281 -20.72 0.89 -18.68
C PHE A 281 -21.53 -0.40 -18.73
N LEU A 282 -20.83 -1.53 -18.84
CA LEU A 282 -21.38 -2.86 -18.58
C LEU A 282 -21.17 -3.23 -17.11
N SER A 283 -22.25 -3.37 -16.36
CA SER A 283 -22.22 -3.85 -14.98
C SER A 283 -22.35 -5.37 -14.95
N HIS A 284 -21.30 -6.04 -14.50
CA HIS A 284 -21.23 -7.50 -14.41
C HIS A 284 -21.57 -7.96 -12.99
N PRO A 285 -22.64 -8.75 -12.80
CA PRO A 285 -22.90 -9.43 -11.53
C PRO A 285 -21.86 -10.53 -11.30
N TYR A 286 -21.66 -10.90 -10.03
CA TYR A 286 -20.73 -11.97 -9.66
C TYR A 286 -21.43 -13.34 -9.66
N SER A 287 -20.66 -14.40 -9.94
CA SER A 287 -21.15 -15.78 -9.98
C SER A 287 -21.68 -16.26 -8.61
N TRP A 288 -21.01 -15.87 -7.54
CA TRP A 288 -21.40 -16.19 -6.16
C TRP A 288 -22.51 -15.30 -5.61
N GLU A 289 -22.99 -14.32 -6.36
CA GLU A 289 -23.89 -13.30 -5.83
C GLU A 289 -25.32 -13.83 -5.69
N SER A 290 -25.87 -13.76 -4.47
CA SER A 290 -27.25 -14.18 -4.20
C SER A 290 -28.28 -13.37 -5.00
N GLU A 291 -29.34 -14.04 -5.43
CA GLU A 291 -30.45 -13.40 -6.13
C GLU A 291 -31.15 -12.36 -5.24
N ASP A 292 -31.21 -12.60 -3.93
CA ASP A 292 -31.74 -11.65 -2.95
C ASP A 292 -30.88 -10.38 -2.87
N TRP A 293 -29.56 -10.54 -2.83
CA TRP A 293 -28.65 -9.40 -2.83
C TRP A 293 -28.74 -8.60 -4.13
N ARG A 294 -28.89 -9.30 -5.27
CA ARG A 294 -29.10 -8.69 -6.58
C ARG A 294 -30.37 -7.84 -6.61
N LYS A 295 -31.50 -8.39 -6.17
CA LYS A 295 -32.78 -7.67 -6.06
C LYS A 295 -32.69 -6.45 -5.14
N ILE A 296 -31.97 -6.57 -4.03
CA ILE A 296 -31.72 -5.46 -3.10
C ILE A 296 -30.95 -4.33 -3.79
N LYS A 297 -29.85 -4.66 -4.49
CA LYS A 297 -29.06 -3.69 -5.25
C LYS A 297 -29.89 -2.98 -6.32
N ASP A 298 -30.62 -3.74 -7.14
CA ASP A 298 -31.44 -3.20 -8.22
C ASP A 298 -32.55 -2.29 -7.66
N SER A 299 -33.15 -2.66 -6.53
CA SER A 299 -34.17 -1.85 -5.86
C SER A 299 -33.62 -0.52 -5.34
N LEU A 300 -32.41 -0.50 -4.77
CA LEU A 300 -31.75 0.71 -4.30
C LEU A 300 -31.30 1.60 -5.46
N ASP A 301 -30.75 1.00 -6.53
CA ASP A 301 -30.31 1.73 -7.71
C ASP A 301 -31.52 2.35 -8.47
N LYS A 302 -32.65 1.63 -8.55
CA LYS A 302 -33.91 2.17 -9.06
C LYS A 302 -34.37 3.37 -8.22
N LYS A 303 -34.34 3.25 -6.88
CA LYS A 303 -34.73 4.36 -6.00
C LYS A 303 -33.79 5.57 -6.13
N PHE A 304 -32.50 5.34 -6.34
CA PHE A 304 -31.56 6.40 -6.66
C PHE A 304 -31.96 7.14 -7.93
N LEU A 305 -32.26 6.44 -9.02
CA LEU A 305 -32.65 7.03 -10.30
C LEU A 305 -34.00 7.76 -10.28
N GLU A 306 -34.90 7.38 -9.38
CA GLU A 306 -36.18 8.06 -9.12
C GLU A 306 -36.00 9.35 -8.31
N THR A 307 -35.07 9.35 -7.35
CA THR A 307 -34.83 10.50 -6.45
C THR A 307 -33.74 11.45 -6.94
N CYS A 308 -33.00 11.07 -7.98
CA CYS A 308 -31.93 11.86 -8.57
C CYS A 308 -32.51 13.05 -9.35
N PRO A 309 -32.04 14.29 -9.11
CA PRO A 309 -32.46 15.46 -9.88
C PRO A 309 -32.25 15.27 -11.39
N PRO A 310 -33.13 15.81 -12.26
CA PRO A 310 -33.03 15.62 -13.71
C PRO A 310 -31.68 16.04 -14.30
N ARG A 311 -31.09 17.13 -13.80
CA ARG A 311 -29.76 17.61 -14.21
C ARG A 311 -28.68 16.58 -13.91
N SER A 312 -28.64 16.05 -12.68
CA SER A 312 -27.69 15.02 -12.27
C SER A 312 -27.90 13.72 -13.03
N LYS A 313 -29.15 13.34 -13.30
CA LYS A 313 -29.49 12.13 -14.06
C LYS A 313 -28.95 12.16 -15.49
N ARG A 314 -28.90 13.33 -16.15
CA ARG A 314 -28.30 13.49 -17.49
C ARG A 314 -26.78 13.29 -17.50
N LEU A 315 -26.11 13.56 -16.38
CA LEU A 315 -24.67 13.37 -16.21
C LEU A 315 -24.29 11.93 -15.82
N LEU A 316 -25.28 11.10 -15.46
CA LEU A 316 -25.02 9.70 -15.17
C LEU A 316 -24.78 8.94 -16.48
N ALA A 317 -23.59 8.37 -16.60
CA ALA A 317 -23.31 7.40 -17.64
C ALA A 317 -24.31 6.24 -17.60
N LYS A 318 -24.80 5.85 -18.77
CA LYS A 318 -25.71 4.71 -18.93
C LYS A 318 -25.02 3.44 -18.46
N ARG A 319 -25.79 2.58 -17.78
CA ARG A 319 -25.34 1.27 -17.33
C ARG A 319 -26.23 0.21 -17.93
N THR A 320 -25.63 -0.76 -18.59
CA THR A 320 -26.29 -1.94 -19.12
C THR A 320 -25.79 -3.17 -18.36
N ARG A 321 -26.61 -4.21 -18.31
CA ARG A 321 -26.24 -5.45 -17.63
C ARG A 321 -25.31 -6.25 -18.53
N GLY A 322 -24.13 -6.59 -18.01
CA GLY A 322 -23.16 -7.45 -18.67
C GLY A 322 -23.33 -8.93 -18.29
N SER A 323 -22.44 -9.76 -18.82
CA SER A 323 -22.32 -11.18 -18.46
C SER A 323 -21.90 -11.36 -16.99
N VAL A 324 -22.21 -12.53 -16.42
CA VAL A 324 -21.73 -12.90 -15.07
C VAL A 324 -20.20 -13.02 -15.09
N LYS A 325 -19.52 -12.42 -14.12
CA LYS A 325 -18.07 -12.56 -13.94
C LYS A 325 -17.78 -13.62 -12.87
N ASN A 326 -16.98 -14.61 -13.26
CA ASN A 326 -16.42 -15.60 -12.33
C ASN A 326 -15.34 -14.92 -11.50
N GLN A 327 -15.56 -14.86 -10.19
CA GLN A 327 -14.63 -14.33 -9.21
C GLN A 327 -14.73 -15.19 -7.96
N GLU A 328 -13.67 -15.31 -7.18
CA GLU A 328 -13.75 -15.95 -5.87
C GLU A 328 -14.67 -15.13 -4.93
N PRO A 329 -15.53 -15.80 -4.15
CA PRO A 329 -16.36 -15.12 -3.15
C PRO A 329 -15.46 -14.47 -2.09
N PRO A 330 -15.80 -13.26 -1.61
CA PRO A 330 -15.15 -12.70 -0.43
C PRO A 330 -15.30 -13.65 0.78
N ASN A 331 -14.38 -13.59 1.74
CA ASN A 331 -14.60 -14.24 3.03
C ASN A 331 -15.70 -13.46 3.78
N VAL A 332 -16.84 -14.10 4.00
CA VAL A 332 -18.03 -13.47 4.58
C VAL A 332 -18.26 -14.01 5.98
N ASP A 333 -18.48 -13.11 6.93
CA ASP A 333 -18.98 -13.48 8.25
C ASP A 333 -20.31 -14.27 8.10
N PRO A 334 -20.51 -15.40 8.81
CA PRO A 334 -21.73 -16.18 8.74
C PRO A 334 -23.03 -15.36 8.86
N THR A 335 -23.01 -14.25 9.61
CA THR A 335 -24.16 -13.32 9.75
C THR A 335 -24.58 -12.64 8.43
N HIS A 336 -23.68 -12.59 7.45
CA HIS A 336 -23.90 -11.98 6.15
C HIS A 336 -23.91 -13.00 4.99
N SER A 337 -23.95 -14.30 5.28
CA SER A 337 -23.94 -15.38 4.28
C SER A 337 -25.01 -15.24 3.20
N TRP A 338 -26.16 -14.64 3.55
CA TRP A 338 -27.29 -14.36 2.64
C TRP A 338 -26.94 -13.55 1.38
N VAL A 339 -25.75 -12.91 1.31
CA VAL A 339 -25.27 -12.21 0.10
C VAL A 339 -24.61 -13.14 -0.90
N LEU A 340 -24.30 -14.36 -0.49
CA LEU A 340 -23.75 -15.42 -1.32
C LEU A 340 -24.86 -16.37 -1.75
N ASN A 341 -24.70 -16.98 -2.92
CA ASN A 341 -25.47 -18.16 -3.28
C ASN A 341 -25.16 -19.28 -2.29
N GLU A 342 -26.20 -19.97 -1.84
CA GLU A 342 -26.05 -21.28 -1.21
C GLU A 342 -25.76 -22.26 -2.36
N ASP A 343 -24.59 -22.88 -2.36
CA ASP A 343 -24.25 -23.97 -3.29
C ASP A 343 -25.02 -25.24 -2.93
#